data_AF-A0A2D7M1D6-F1
#
_entry.id   AF-A0A2D7M1D6-F1
#
_cell.length_a   1.000
_cell.length_b   1.000
_cell.length_c   1.000
_cell.angle_alpha   90.00
_cell.angle_beta   90.00
_cell.angle_gamma   90.00
#
_symmetry.space_group_name_H-M   'P 1'
#
loop_
_entity.id
_entity.type
_entity.pdbx_description
1 polymer ?
#
loop_
_entity_poly.entity_id
_entity_poly.type
_entity_poly.pdbx_seq_one_letter_code
_entity_poly.pdbx_strand_id
1 'polypeptide(L)'
;MNVFRAAFLLLAFVGPTVMVHAQITDGVCQPENLEIICGNDLDPSGYTITFDLINNSAFDLQKLVIPGTVGGVTISPNIYSLPVAIPPGGVASGIAFQLSGGAPGEQVCLPFGGVSIDPTGGEFHCCGSVLCVELPICEILFIRGDSNADGSCDIGDAVNVLAFLFGGGACPCADACDCNDDGQVNIADAICKLSFLFSGGPPPPTPHPSCGSDPTPDSLGCLSFPPCN
;
A
#
# COMPACT_ATOMS: atom_id res chain seq x y z
N MET A 1 29.37 -22.41 -15.14
CA MET A 1 28.14 -21.60 -15.31
C MET A 1 28.26 -20.42 -14.38
N ASN A 2 28.43 -19.24 -14.97
CA ASN A 2 28.72 -17.98 -14.26
C ASN A 2 27.49 -17.50 -13.50
N VAL A 3 27.55 -17.49 -12.17
CA VAL A 3 26.60 -16.73 -11.35
C VAL A 3 27.13 -15.29 -11.28
N PHE A 4 26.47 -14.38 -11.98
CA PHE A 4 26.68 -12.95 -11.83
C PHE A 4 26.37 -12.57 -10.37
N ARG A 5 27.41 -12.41 -9.54
CA ARG A 5 27.28 -11.72 -8.25
C ARG A 5 27.14 -10.23 -8.54
N ALA A 6 25.91 -9.73 -8.59
CA ALA A 6 25.64 -8.30 -8.60
C ALA A 6 26.03 -7.74 -7.22
N ALA A 7 27.19 -7.07 -7.14
CA ALA A 7 27.53 -6.23 -6.00
C ALA A 7 26.60 -5.00 -6.05
N PHE A 8 25.54 -5.01 -5.25
CA PHE A 8 24.67 -3.84 -5.09
C PHE A 8 25.34 -2.86 -4.13
N LEU A 9 25.73 -1.69 -4.65
CA LEU A 9 26.32 -0.59 -3.90
C LEU A 9 25.18 0.19 -3.23
N LEU A 10 24.95 -0.03 -1.94
CA LEU A 10 24.04 0.81 -1.16
C LEU A 10 24.77 2.11 -0.82
N LEU A 11 24.55 3.17 -1.60
CA LEU A 11 25.03 4.53 -1.30
C LEU A 11 24.20 5.12 -0.16
N ALA A 12 24.64 4.90 1.09
CA ALA A 12 24.12 5.64 2.23
C ALA A 12 24.67 7.08 2.19
N PHE A 13 23.84 8.06 1.81
CA PHE A 13 24.20 9.47 1.94
C PHE A 13 23.99 9.91 3.40
N VAL A 14 25.05 9.88 4.20
CA VAL A 14 25.08 10.54 5.53
C VAL A 14 26.01 11.75 5.44
N GLY A 15 25.47 12.88 5.00
CA GLY A 15 26.15 14.18 5.04
C GLY A 15 27.39 14.33 4.15
N PRO A 16 28.00 15.54 4.11
CA PRO A 16 28.98 15.88 3.10
C PRO A 16 30.41 15.53 3.56
N THR A 17 30.76 14.28 3.90
CA THR A 17 32.19 13.88 3.97
C THR A 17 32.56 12.40 4.09
N VAL A 18 31.69 11.40 3.90
CA VAL A 18 32.17 9.99 3.91
C VAL A 18 31.42 9.12 2.90
N MET A 19 32.11 8.70 1.84
CA MET A 19 31.68 7.59 0.96
C MET A 19 32.07 6.28 1.64
N VAL A 20 31.15 5.63 2.38
CA VAL A 20 31.42 4.29 2.93
C VAL A 20 31.15 3.26 1.84
N HIS A 21 32.23 2.69 1.31
CA HIS A 21 32.21 1.58 0.36
C HIS A 21 31.93 0.28 1.15
N ALA A 22 30.67 0.00 1.50
CA ALA A 22 30.30 -1.26 2.14
C ALA A 22 30.14 -2.34 1.05
N GLN A 23 31.16 -3.18 0.87
CA GLN A 23 31.00 -4.43 0.14
C GLN A 23 30.05 -5.35 0.94
N ILE A 24 29.07 -5.97 0.26
CA ILE A 24 28.22 -7.01 0.81
C ILE A 24 29.06 -8.28 1.01
N THR A 25 29.79 -8.33 2.11
CA THR A 25 30.59 -9.46 2.62
C THR A 25 30.51 -9.29 4.14
N ASP A 26 29.60 -9.91 4.91
CA ASP A 26 29.54 -11.35 5.17
C ASP A 26 28.26 -11.79 5.94
N GLY A 27 27.08 -11.21 5.67
CA GLY A 27 25.85 -11.60 6.36
C GLY A 27 24.58 -11.32 5.56
N VAL A 28 23.56 -12.17 5.73
CA VAL A 28 22.23 -12.00 5.12
C VAL A 28 21.23 -11.68 6.22
N CYS A 29 20.46 -10.61 6.09
CA CYS A 29 19.27 -10.42 6.92
C CYS A 29 18.08 -10.95 6.10
N GLN A 30 17.56 -12.12 6.43
CA GLN A 30 16.54 -12.79 5.62
C GLN A 30 15.14 -12.37 6.06
N PRO A 31 14.37 -11.62 5.24
CA PRO A 31 12.98 -11.34 5.53
C PRO A 31 12.11 -12.57 5.24
N GLU A 32 11.14 -12.85 6.10
CA GLU A 32 10.13 -13.89 5.97
C GLU A 32 8.76 -13.35 6.40
N ASN A 33 7.69 -14.10 6.11
CA ASN A 33 6.32 -13.76 6.51
C ASN A 33 5.92 -12.32 6.15
N LEU A 34 6.29 -11.92 4.94
CA LEU A 34 6.02 -10.58 4.42
C LEU A 34 4.53 -10.38 4.18
N GLU A 35 4.00 -9.33 4.78
CA GLU A 35 2.63 -8.86 4.63
C GLU A 35 2.65 -7.36 4.26
N ILE A 36 1.79 -6.97 3.31
CA ILE A 36 1.53 -5.58 2.99
C ILE A 36 0.04 -5.34 3.06
N ILE A 37 -0.35 -4.31 3.80
CA ILE A 37 -1.74 -3.90 3.99
C ILE A 37 -1.83 -2.43 3.59
N CYS A 38 -2.92 -2.06 2.95
CA CYS A 38 -3.24 -0.67 2.72
C CYS A 38 -3.39 0.09 4.05
N GLY A 39 -3.25 1.41 3.96
CA GLY A 39 -3.65 2.33 5.02
C GLY A 39 -5.16 2.30 5.24
N ASN A 40 -5.73 3.45 5.60
CA ASN A 40 -7.17 3.61 5.66
C ASN A 40 -7.69 4.27 4.37
N ASP A 41 -9.00 4.20 4.15
CA ASP A 41 -9.68 4.79 2.98
C ASP A 41 -9.49 6.32 2.84
N LEU A 42 -8.88 6.97 3.84
CA LEU A 42 -8.58 8.41 3.85
C LEU A 42 -7.13 8.73 3.44
N ASP A 43 -6.26 7.72 3.35
CA ASP A 43 -4.90 7.81 2.80
C ASP A 43 -4.62 6.57 1.92
N PRO A 44 -5.26 6.49 0.73
CA PRO A 44 -5.07 5.36 -0.21
C PRO A 44 -3.63 5.27 -0.73
N SER A 45 -2.82 6.31 -0.49
CA SER A 45 -1.40 6.37 -0.80
C SER A 45 -0.50 5.82 0.28
N GLY A 46 -1.03 5.40 1.44
CA GLY A 46 -0.28 4.81 2.55
C GLY A 46 -0.35 3.29 2.56
N TYR A 47 0.77 2.61 2.81
CA TYR A 47 0.84 1.16 2.97
C TYR A 47 1.62 0.81 4.24
N THR A 48 1.16 -0.20 4.98
CA THR A 48 1.93 -0.81 6.07
C THR A 48 2.53 -2.12 5.59
N ILE A 49 3.86 -2.20 5.58
CA ILE A 49 4.60 -3.44 5.32
C ILE A 49 5.07 -4.02 6.65
N THR A 50 4.81 -5.30 6.87
CA THR A 50 5.22 -6.04 8.06
C THR A 50 5.97 -7.31 7.64
N PHE A 51 7.06 -7.65 8.32
CA PHE A 51 7.78 -8.90 8.08
C PHE A 51 8.53 -9.38 9.33
N ASP A 52 8.90 -10.65 9.31
CA ASP A 52 9.83 -11.25 10.25
C ASP A 52 11.25 -11.20 9.66
N LEU A 53 12.26 -10.99 10.50
CA LEU A 53 13.64 -10.90 10.05
C LEU A 53 14.53 -11.88 10.79
N ILE A 54 15.20 -12.74 10.02
CA ILE A 54 16.20 -13.69 10.50
C ILE A 54 17.60 -13.09 10.30
N ASN A 55 18.40 -13.05 11.37
CA ASN A 55 19.79 -12.60 11.30
C ASN A 55 20.72 -13.77 10.94
N ASN A 56 21.05 -13.93 9.67
CA ASN A 56 22.05 -14.90 9.21
C ASN A 56 23.46 -14.28 9.09
N SER A 57 23.75 -13.24 9.86
CA SER A 57 25.09 -12.68 10.00
C SER A 57 25.84 -13.26 11.21
N ALA A 58 27.12 -12.95 11.32
CA ALA A 58 27.95 -13.33 12.47
C ALA A 58 27.85 -12.36 13.67
N PHE A 59 27.05 -11.29 13.57
CA PHE A 59 27.00 -10.21 14.57
C PHE A 59 25.58 -9.96 15.06
N ASP A 60 25.44 -9.45 16.28
CA ASP A 60 24.14 -9.02 16.79
C ASP A 60 23.57 -7.87 15.96
N LEU A 61 22.37 -8.02 15.44
CA LEU A 61 21.69 -7.00 14.65
C LEU A 61 20.90 -6.06 15.56
N GLN A 62 21.17 -4.76 15.47
CA GLN A 62 20.60 -3.77 16.39
C GLN A 62 19.76 -2.69 15.69
N LYS A 63 20.04 -2.41 14.41
CA LYS A 63 19.25 -1.46 13.62
C LYS A 63 19.06 -1.95 12.19
N LEU A 64 18.00 -1.48 11.56
CA LEU A 64 17.78 -1.56 10.12
C LEU A 64 17.82 -0.15 9.54
N VAL A 65 18.49 -0.02 8.40
CA VAL A 65 18.58 1.22 7.63
C VAL A 65 18.06 0.96 6.23
N ILE A 66 17.07 1.74 5.83
CA ILE A 66 16.41 1.69 4.53
C ILE A 66 16.57 3.09 3.91
N PRO A 67 16.76 3.22 2.59
CA PRO A 67 16.67 4.53 1.95
C PRO A 67 15.33 5.19 2.26
N GLY A 68 15.30 6.50 2.53
CA GLY A 68 14.04 7.21 2.82
C GLY A 68 13.10 7.29 1.61
N THR A 69 13.60 7.06 0.40
CA THR A 69 12.81 7.03 -0.83
C THR A 69 13.40 5.99 -1.78
N VAL A 70 12.55 5.15 -2.37
CA VAL A 70 12.91 4.14 -3.36
C VAL A 70 11.83 4.10 -4.43
N GLY A 71 12.18 4.27 -5.70
CA GLY A 71 11.21 4.17 -6.80
C GLY A 71 10.07 5.19 -6.73
N GLY A 72 10.24 6.34 -6.06
CA GLY A 72 9.17 7.33 -5.88
C GLY A 72 8.26 7.06 -4.66
N VAL A 73 8.44 5.94 -3.97
CA VAL A 73 7.80 5.64 -2.70
C VAL A 73 8.66 6.15 -1.55
N THR A 74 8.04 6.82 -0.58
CA THR A 74 8.70 7.28 0.65
C THR A 74 8.54 6.23 1.75
N ILE A 75 9.58 6.03 2.57
CA ILE A 75 9.62 5.00 3.61
C ILE A 75 9.78 5.64 4.98
N SER A 76 8.96 5.23 5.95
CA SER A 76 9.01 5.70 7.32
C SER A 76 8.74 4.58 8.34
N PRO A 77 9.56 4.39 9.38
CA PRO A 77 10.85 5.04 9.56
C PRO A 77 11.89 4.48 8.58
N ASN A 78 12.78 5.33 8.07
CA ASN A 78 13.91 4.88 7.24
C ASN A 78 15.09 4.34 8.08
N ILE A 79 15.03 4.51 9.41
CA ILE A 79 15.94 3.87 10.37
C ILE A 79 15.09 3.26 11.48
N TYR A 80 15.17 1.94 11.65
CA TYR A 80 14.44 1.20 12.68
C TYR A 80 15.41 0.67 13.72
N SER A 81 15.28 1.15 14.96
CA SER A 81 16.07 0.62 16.08
C SER A 81 15.33 -0.57 16.68
N LEU A 82 15.98 -1.73 16.71
CA LEU A 82 15.39 -2.94 17.25
C LEU A 82 15.26 -2.80 18.78
N PRO A 83 14.10 -3.12 19.37
CA PRO A 83 13.93 -3.08 20.82
C PRO A 83 14.88 -4.03 21.55
N VAL A 84 15.19 -5.16 20.91
CA VAL A 84 16.13 -6.18 21.38
C VAL A 84 17.00 -6.58 20.20
N ALA A 85 18.31 -6.65 20.43
CA ALA A 85 19.25 -7.10 19.41
C ALA A 85 18.94 -8.54 18.97
N ILE A 86 18.96 -8.81 17.67
CA ILE A 86 18.75 -10.15 17.14
C ILE A 86 20.12 -10.83 17.07
N PRO A 87 20.40 -11.87 17.86
CA PRO A 87 21.67 -12.59 17.78
C PRO A 87 21.80 -13.36 16.46
N PRO A 88 23.01 -13.83 16.08
CA PRO A 88 23.19 -14.75 14.96
C PRO A 88 22.23 -15.96 15.03
N GLY A 89 21.50 -16.20 13.94
CA GLY A 89 20.45 -17.22 13.82
C GLY A 89 19.13 -16.88 14.54
N GLY A 90 19.05 -15.73 15.20
CA GLY A 90 17.84 -15.24 15.85
C GLY A 90 16.82 -14.66 14.87
N VAL A 91 15.60 -14.44 15.36
CA VAL A 91 14.49 -13.87 14.61
C VAL A 91 13.84 -12.74 15.41
N ALA A 92 13.47 -11.64 14.75
CA ALA A 92 12.50 -10.68 15.25
C ALA A 92 11.27 -10.70 14.38
N SER A 93 10.09 -10.70 15.00
CA SER A 93 8.81 -10.71 14.29
C SER A 93 8.14 -9.34 14.29
N GLY A 94 7.34 -9.09 13.27
CA GLY A 94 6.49 -7.90 13.22
C GLY A 94 7.24 -6.58 13.05
N ILE A 95 8.36 -6.58 12.32
CA ILE A 95 9.04 -5.35 11.94
C ILE A 95 8.15 -4.65 10.91
N ALA A 96 7.79 -3.40 11.19
CA ALA A 96 6.83 -2.65 10.38
C ALA A 96 7.39 -1.33 9.85
N PHE A 97 7.06 -1.02 8.60
CA PHE A 97 7.33 0.27 7.95
C PHE A 97 6.07 0.79 7.27
N GLN A 98 5.98 2.11 7.15
CA GLN A 98 5.00 2.83 6.36
C GLN A 98 5.64 3.20 5.02
N LEU A 99 4.93 2.91 3.94
CA LEU A 99 5.24 3.36 2.60
C LEU A 99 4.22 4.41 2.22
N SER A 100 4.65 5.46 1.52
CA SER A 100 3.73 6.41 0.91
C SER A 100 4.07 6.76 -0.54
N GLY A 101 3.03 6.88 -1.37
CA GLY A 101 3.17 7.05 -2.83
C GLY A 101 3.25 5.71 -3.58
N GLY A 102 3.70 5.76 -4.84
CA GLY A 102 3.68 4.61 -5.74
C GLY A 102 2.29 4.37 -6.36
N ALA A 103 2.25 3.60 -7.45
CA ALA A 103 1.01 3.22 -8.11
C ALA A 103 0.58 1.78 -7.75
N PRO A 104 -0.73 1.47 -7.65
CA PRO A 104 -1.19 0.11 -7.51
C PRO A 104 -0.65 -0.82 -8.61
N GLY A 105 -0.25 -2.04 -8.24
CA GLY A 105 0.39 -3.01 -9.13
C GLY A 105 1.87 -2.72 -9.45
N GLU A 106 2.43 -1.63 -8.93
CA GLU A 106 3.86 -1.34 -9.06
C GLU A 106 4.69 -2.27 -8.15
N GLN A 107 5.75 -2.85 -8.70
CA GLN A 107 6.71 -3.62 -7.93
C GLN A 107 7.79 -2.70 -7.34
N VAL A 108 7.87 -2.65 -6.01
CA VAL A 108 8.83 -1.84 -5.26
C VAL A 108 9.82 -2.76 -4.54
N CYS A 109 11.11 -2.60 -4.82
CA CYS A 109 12.18 -3.36 -4.19
C CYS A 109 12.99 -2.48 -3.24
N LEU A 110 12.79 -2.65 -1.94
CA LEU A 110 13.41 -1.91 -0.85
C LEU A 110 14.73 -2.58 -0.43
N PRO A 111 15.90 -2.03 -0.78
CA PRO A 111 17.14 -2.50 -0.20
C PRO A 111 17.21 -2.06 1.26
N PHE A 112 17.68 -2.94 2.14
CA PHE A 112 17.88 -2.59 3.53
C PHE A 112 19.19 -3.18 4.05
N GLY A 113 19.80 -2.45 4.99
CA GLY A 113 21.03 -2.83 5.65
C GLY A 113 20.83 -2.96 7.15
N GLY A 114 21.28 -4.07 7.69
CA GLY A 114 21.45 -4.30 9.11
C GLY A 114 22.71 -3.66 9.66
N VAL A 115 22.62 -3.10 10.86
CA VAL A 115 23.72 -2.46 11.58
C VAL A 115 23.92 -3.15 12.92
N SER A 116 25.17 -3.48 13.23
CA SER A 116 25.64 -3.91 14.54
C SER A 116 26.40 -2.78 15.22
N ILE A 117 26.50 -2.83 16.54
CA ILE A 117 27.22 -1.84 17.35
C ILE A 117 28.30 -2.57 18.14
N ASP A 118 29.54 -2.12 18.00
CA ASP A 118 30.68 -2.68 18.72
C ASP A 118 30.69 -2.25 20.20
N PRO A 119 31.55 -2.85 21.05
CA PRO A 119 31.63 -2.51 22.47
C PRO A 119 32.04 -1.06 22.79
N THR A 120 32.56 -0.33 21.81
CA THR A 120 32.93 1.10 21.92
C THR A 120 31.80 2.03 21.48
N GLY A 121 30.70 1.49 20.93
CA GLY A 121 29.58 2.24 20.38
C GLY A 121 29.70 2.53 18.88
N GLY A 122 30.68 1.95 18.19
CA GLY A 122 30.87 2.10 16.76
C GLY A 122 29.85 1.31 15.96
N GLU A 123 29.19 1.97 15.01
CA GLU A 123 28.22 1.34 14.11
C GLU A 123 28.89 0.80 12.85
N PHE A 124 28.54 -0.44 12.48
CA PHE A 124 29.00 -1.04 11.23
C PHE A 124 27.93 -1.91 10.60
N HIS A 125 27.96 -2.01 9.27
CA HIS A 125 27.04 -2.83 8.50
C HIS A 125 27.37 -4.32 8.71
N CYS A 126 26.39 -5.12 9.13
CA CYS A 126 26.58 -6.55 9.42
C CYS A 126 25.87 -7.49 8.44
N CYS A 127 24.75 -7.06 7.86
CA CYS A 127 24.03 -7.82 6.83
C CYS A 127 23.18 -6.90 5.96
N GLY A 128 22.74 -7.40 4.82
CA GLY A 128 21.77 -6.69 3.98
C GLY A 128 20.89 -7.65 3.21
N SER A 129 19.79 -7.12 2.67
CA SER A 129 18.91 -7.83 1.77
C SER A 129 18.08 -6.84 0.95
N VAL A 130 17.26 -7.37 0.05
CA VAL A 130 16.31 -6.62 -0.75
C VAL A 130 14.93 -7.22 -0.53
N LEU A 131 13.98 -6.39 -0.15
CA LEU A 131 12.59 -6.75 0.05
C LEU A 131 11.76 -6.23 -1.11
N CYS A 132 11.24 -7.11 -1.95
CA CYS A 132 10.37 -6.72 -3.06
C CYS A 132 8.91 -7.00 -2.71
N VAL A 133 8.05 -6.00 -2.91
CA VAL A 133 6.60 -6.08 -2.75
C VAL A 133 5.92 -5.53 -3.99
N GLU A 134 4.75 -6.07 -4.32
CA GLU A 134 3.82 -5.45 -5.25
C GLU A 134 2.84 -4.60 -4.43
N LEU A 135 2.68 -3.33 -4.79
CA LEU A 135 1.75 -2.45 -4.09
C LEU A 135 0.31 -2.90 -4.37
N PRO A 136 -0.49 -3.24 -3.34
CA PRO A 136 -1.89 -3.59 -3.54
C PRO A 136 -2.69 -2.39 -4.04
N ILE A 137 -3.87 -2.67 -4.60
CA ILE A 137 -4.87 -1.62 -4.86
C ILE A 137 -5.48 -1.24 -3.52
N CYS A 138 -5.32 0.02 -3.12
CA CYS A 138 -5.82 0.54 -1.83
C CYS A 138 -7.15 1.28 -1.93
N GLU A 139 -7.84 1.09 -3.05
CA GLU A 139 -9.21 1.54 -3.23
C GLU A 139 -10.13 0.32 -3.13
N ILE A 140 -11.22 0.48 -2.39
CA ILE A 140 -12.27 -0.53 -2.36
C ILE A 140 -12.88 -0.60 -3.75
N LEU A 141 -12.75 -1.75 -4.42
CA LEU A 141 -13.36 -1.97 -5.71
C LEU A 141 -14.89 -1.90 -5.57
N PHE A 142 -15.56 -1.28 -6.53
CA PHE A 142 -17.00 -1.12 -6.51
C PHE A 142 -17.60 -1.28 -7.91
N ILE A 143 -18.92 -1.31 -7.97
CA ILE A 143 -19.67 -1.22 -9.22
C ILE A 143 -20.40 0.13 -9.23
N ARG A 144 -20.02 1.02 -10.16
CA ARG A 144 -20.64 2.33 -10.29
C ARG A 144 -22.13 2.20 -10.56
N GLY A 145 -22.90 2.91 -9.75
CA GLY A 145 -24.36 2.88 -9.77
C GLY A 145 -24.99 1.75 -8.96
N ASP A 146 -24.26 0.79 -8.38
CA ASP A 146 -24.78 -0.19 -7.40
C ASP A 146 -24.70 0.43 -6.00
N SER A 147 -25.58 1.40 -5.76
CA SER A 147 -25.53 2.30 -4.61
C SER A 147 -25.92 1.60 -3.30
N ASN A 148 -26.64 0.48 -3.37
CA ASN A 148 -27.00 -0.31 -2.19
C ASN A 148 -26.03 -1.47 -1.90
N ALA A 149 -25.01 -1.66 -2.77
CA ALA A 149 -23.97 -2.66 -2.69
C ALA A 149 -24.51 -4.10 -2.62
N ASP A 150 -25.56 -4.40 -3.41
CA ASP A 150 -26.15 -5.74 -3.50
C ASP A 150 -25.62 -6.57 -4.68
N GLY A 151 -24.72 -6.01 -5.48
CA GLY A 151 -24.08 -6.63 -6.64
C GLY A 151 -24.87 -6.46 -7.93
N SER A 152 -26.04 -5.80 -7.88
CA SER A 152 -26.92 -5.61 -9.04
C SER A 152 -27.19 -4.13 -9.28
N CYS A 153 -26.99 -3.71 -10.52
CA CYS A 153 -27.35 -2.36 -10.94
C CYS A 153 -28.83 -2.27 -11.35
N ASP A 154 -29.75 -1.98 -10.42
CA ASP A 154 -31.20 -1.94 -10.65
C ASP A 154 -31.93 -0.72 -10.04
N ILE A 155 -33.26 -0.77 -9.96
CA ILE A 155 -34.07 0.35 -9.44
C ILE A 155 -33.86 0.60 -7.93
N GLY A 156 -33.45 -0.44 -7.18
CA GLY A 156 -33.10 -0.36 -5.77
C GLY A 156 -32.01 0.66 -5.50
N ASP A 157 -31.07 0.82 -6.43
CA ASP A 157 -29.99 1.81 -6.33
C ASP A 157 -30.50 3.25 -6.35
N ALA A 158 -31.40 3.56 -7.30
CA ALA A 158 -31.99 4.88 -7.39
C ALA A 158 -32.81 5.22 -6.12
N VAL A 159 -33.49 4.21 -5.55
CA VAL A 159 -34.18 4.36 -4.27
C VAL A 159 -33.17 4.59 -3.14
N ASN A 160 -32.05 3.88 -3.12
CA ASN A 160 -31.03 4.02 -2.09
C ASN A 160 -30.38 5.41 -2.10
N VAL A 161 -30.02 5.94 -3.28
CA VAL A 161 -29.49 7.31 -3.42
C VAL A 161 -30.49 8.33 -2.87
N LEU A 162 -31.77 8.25 -3.23
CA LEU A 162 -32.79 9.18 -2.73
C LEU A 162 -33.01 9.03 -1.21
N ALA A 163 -32.95 7.79 -0.70
CA ALA A 163 -33.04 7.53 0.73
C ALA A 163 -31.83 8.10 1.48
N PHE A 164 -30.62 8.01 0.93
CA PHE A 164 -29.42 8.64 1.47
C PHE A 164 -29.56 10.17 1.54
N LEU A 165 -30.01 10.80 0.44
CA LEU A 165 -30.12 12.25 0.35
C LEU A 165 -31.22 12.84 1.25
N PHE A 166 -32.35 12.16 1.41
CA PHE A 166 -33.55 12.74 2.01
C PHE A 166 -34.16 11.95 3.17
N GLY A 167 -33.79 10.68 3.32
CA GLY A 167 -34.39 9.73 4.26
C GLY A 167 -33.46 9.26 5.39
N GLY A 168 -32.20 9.70 5.41
CA GLY A 168 -31.19 9.19 6.35
C GLY A 168 -30.75 7.76 6.06
N GLY A 169 -30.93 7.29 4.82
CA GLY A 169 -30.35 6.04 4.32
C GLY A 169 -28.83 6.09 4.31
N ALA A 170 -28.19 4.95 4.05
CA ALA A 170 -26.74 4.85 3.99
C ALA A 170 -26.27 4.66 2.55
N CYS A 171 -25.11 5.24 2.24
CA CYS A 171 -24.34 4.96 1.05
C CYS A 171 -22.96 4.46 1.53
N PRO A 172 -22.74 3.13 1.61
CA PRO A 172 -21.49 2.56 2.11
C PRO A 172 -20.28 2.84 1.21
N CYS A 173 -20.54 3.18 -0.05
CA CYS A 173 -19.55 3.48 -1.07
C CYS A 173 -20.02 4.69 -1.87
N ALA A 174 -19.47 5.87 -1.56
CA ALA A 174 -19.91 7.12 -2.15
C ALA A 174 -19.69 7.13 -3.67
N ASP A 175 -18.60 6.51 -4.15
CA ASP A 175 -18.30 6.38 -5.58
C ASP A 175 -19.35 5.51 -6.31
N ALA A 176 -19.93 4.51 -5.63
CA ALA A 176 -21.04 3.74 -6.19
C ALA A 176 -22.37 4.50 -6.22
N CYS A 177 -22.54 5.49 -5.33
CA CYS A 177 -23.70 6.38 -5.32
C CYS A 177 -23.58 7.54 -6.31
N ASP A 178 -22.37 7.90 -6.72
CA ASP A 178 -22.09 8.84 -7.80
C ASP A 178 -22.20 8.13 -9.17
N CYS A 179 -23.43 8.02 -9.66
CA CYS A 179 -23.75 7.33 -10.90
C CYS A 179 -23.23 8.09 -12.13
N ASN A 180 -23.25 9.42 -12.07
CA ASN A 180 -22.87 10.26 -13.21
C ASN A 180 -21.39 10.68 -13.18
N ASP A 181 -20.65 10.30 -12.13
CA ASP A 181 -19.21 10.47 -11.97
C ASP A 181 -18.81 11.95 -12.02
N ASP A 182 -19.56 12.79 -11.29
CA ASP A 182 -19.35 14.24 -11.21
C ASP A 182 -18.69 14.73 -9.91
N GLY A 183 -18.32 13.79 -9.04
CA GLY A 183 -17.68 13.97 -7.74
C GLY A 183 -18.62 14.41 -6.64
N GLN A 184 -19.94 14.30 -6.84
CA GLN A 184 -20.96 14.72 -5.88
C GLN A 184 -22.18 13.79 -5.87
N VAL A 185 -22.40 13.08 -4.77
CA VAL A 185 -23.65 12.35 -4.56
C VAL A 185 -24.82 13.32 -4.36
N ASN A 186 -25.70 13.42 -5.36
CA ASN A 186 -26.85 14.31 -5.39
C ASN A 186 -28.03 13.72 -6.23
N ILE A 187 -29.06 14.52 -6.50
CA ILE A 187 -30.26 14.02 -7.21
C ILE A 187 -29.98 13.62 -8.66
N ALA A 188 -28.91 14.15 -9.26
CA ALA A 188 -28.46 13.80 -10.61
C ALA A 188 -28.11 12.31 -10.72
N ASP A 189 -27.65 11.68 -9.64
CA ASP A 189 -27.30 10.26 -9.62
C ASP A 189 -28.50 9.34 -9.75
N ALA A 190 -29.57 9.66 -9.02
CA ALA A 190 -30.84 8.96 -9.16
C ALA A 190 -31.41 9.13 -10.58
N ILE A 191 -31.25 10.32 -11.17
CA ILE A 191 -31.67 10.59 -12.55
C ILE A 191 -30.81 9.80 -13.54
N CYS A 192 -29.49 9.76 -13.36
CA CYS A 192 -28.56 8.95 -14.13
C CYS A 192 -29.00 7.49 -14.18
N LYS A 193 -29.26 6.91 -13.00
CA LYS A 193 -29.66 5.51 -12.87
C LYS A 193 -31.00 5.22 -13.53
N LEU A 194 -32.03 6.02 -13.25
CA LEU A 194 -33.36 5.84 -13.85
C LEU A 194 -33.35 6.06 -15.37
N SER A 195 -32.51 6.97 -15.85
CA SER A 195 -32.32 7.22 -17.28
C SER A 195 -31.72 6.01 -17.99
N PHE A 196 -30.66 5.42 -17.42
CA PHE A 196 -30.06 4.18 -17.92
C PHE A 196 -31.07 3.03 -17.97
N LEU A 197 -31.80 2.80 -16.87
CA LEU A 197 -32.71 1.66 -16.74
C LEU A 197 -33.96 1.77 -17.62
N PHE A 198 -34.54 2.97 -17.75
CA PHE A 198 -35.89 3.13 -18.30
C PHE A 198 -36.00 4.09 -19.49
N SER A 199 -34.99 4.93 -19.74
CA SER A 199 -35.04 5.97 -20.78
C SER A 199 -34.02 5.77 -21.91
N GLY A 200 -33.25 4.67 -21.88
CA GLY A 200 -32.20 4.42 -22.87
C GLY A 200 -31.01 5.37 -22.75
N GLY A 201 -30.79 5.93 -21.55
CA GLY A 201 -29.59 6.69 -21.24
C GLY A 201 -28.32 5.84 -21.31
N PRO A 202 -27.13 6.48 -21.34
CA PRO A 202 -25.87 5.74 -21.28
C PRO A 202 -25.77 4.94 -19.97
N PRO A 203 -25.04 3.81 -19.96
CA PRO A 203 -24.68 3.15 -18.71
C PRO A 203 -23.84 4.08 -17.83
N PRO A 204 -23.80 3.83 -16.50
CA PRO A 204 -22.85 4.49 -15.62
C PRO A 204 -21.42 4.38 -16.18
N PRO A 205 -20.57 5.41 -16.02
CA PRO A 205 -19.15 5.32 -16.33
C PRO A 205 -18.48 4.14 -15.60
N THR A 206 -17.29 3.77 -16.05
CA THR A 206 -16.49 2.76 -15.35
C THR A 206 -16.25 3.18 -13.89
N PRO A 207 -16.28 2.25 -12.92
CA PRO A 207 -16.35 0.79 -13.05
C PRO A 207 -17.80 0.22 -13.09
N HIS A 208 -18.35 -0.02 -14.28
CA HIS A 208 -19.65 -0.69 -14.50
C HIS A 208 -19.54 -1.58 -15.75
N PRO A 209 -20.11 -2.79 -15.78
CA PRO A 209 -20.93 -3.46 -14.76
C PRO A 209 -20.13 -4.38 -13.82
N SER A 210 -18.80 -4.32 -13.85
CA SER A 210 -17.93 -5.19 -13.06
C SER A 210 -17.12 -4.37 -12.07
N CYS A 211 -16.72 -5.01 -10.98
CA CYS A 211 -15.85 -4.43 -9.96
C CYS A 211 -14.61 -3.78 -10.57
N GLY A 212 -14.31 -2.57 -10.11
CA GLY A 212 -13.10 -1.84 -10.48
C GLY A 212 -12.85 -0.69 -9.53
N SER A 213 -11.67 -0.08 -9.66
CA SER A 213 -11.30 1.15 -8.98
C SER A 213 -11.96 2.36 -9.65
N ASP A 214 -11.94 3.51 -8.99
CA ASP A 214 -12.40 4.75 -9.60
C ASP A 214 -11.33 5.29 -10.58
N PRO A 215 -11.60 5.37 -11.89
CA PRO A 215 -10.65 5.92 -12.86
C PRO A 215 -10.54 7.45 -12.79
N THR A 216 -11.41 8.13 -12.04
CA THR A 216 -11.53 9.59 -11.96
C THR A 216 -11.44 10.07 -10.52
N PRO A 217 -10.25 9.95 -9.88
CA PRO A 217 -10.11 10.19 -8.45
C PRO A 217 -10.65 11.55 -8.02
N ASP A 218 -11.52 11.56 -7.01
CA ASP A 218 -12.05 12.77 -6.39
C ASP A 218 -12.03 12.70 -4.85
N SER A 219 -12.98 13.35 -4.17
CA SER A 219 -13.05 13.38 -2.70
C SER A 219 -14.04 12.39 -2.10
N LEU A 220 -14.82 11.73 -2.95
CA LEU A 220 -15.62 10.58 -2.63
C LEU A 220 -14.69 9.36 -2.46
N GLY A 221 -15.22 8.37 -1.77
CA GLY A 221 -14.50 7.16 -1.46
C GLY A 221 -15.47 6.08 -1.04
N CYS A 222 -14.93 4.87 -0.89
CA CYS A 222 -15.71 3.72 -0.46
C CYS A 222 -15.19 3.18 0.86
N LEU A 223 -16.10 3.04 1.84
CA LEU A 223 -15.81 2.47 3.16
C LEU A 223 -16.01 0.95 3.17
N SER A 224 -16.91 0.45 2.32
CA SER A 224 -17.10 -0.99 2.11
C SER A 224 -17.92 -1.25 0.86
N PHE A 225 -17.57 -2.31 0.11
CA PHE A 225 -18.36 -2.79 -1.00
C PHE A 225 -18.31 -4.33 -1.07
N PRO A 226 -19.16 -5.04 -0.29
CA PRO A 226 -19.11 -6.50 -0.19
C PRO A 226 -19.14 -7.28 -1.51
N PRO A 227 -19.84 -6.84 -2.57
CA PRO A 227 -19.85 -7.57 -3.84
C PRO A 227 -18.48 -7.69 -4.55
N CYS A 228 -17.48 -6.88 -4.17
CA CYS A 228 -16.17 -6.83 -4.82
C CYS A 228 -15.00 -7.26 -3.93
N ASN A 229 -15.29 -7.92 -2.80
CA ASN A 229 -14.31 -8.46 -1.84
C ASN A 229 -13.88 -9.89 -2.15
#